data_AF-E5A431-F1
#
_entry.id   AF-E5A431-F1
#
_cell.length_a   1.000
_cell.length_b   1.000
_cell.length_c   1.000
_cell.angle_alpha   90.00
_cell.angle_beta   90.00
_cell.angle_gamma   90.00
#
_symmetry.space_group_name_H-M   'P 1'
#
loop_
_entity.id
_entity.type
_entity.pdbx_description
1 polymer ?
#
loop_
_entity_poly.entity_id
_entity_poly.type
_entity_poly.pdbx_seq_one_letter_code
_entity_poly.pdbx_strand_id
1 'polypeptide(L)'
;MQNNPESSPPSMSFTNTPLYGGAITLDIPSTFADASQIRQIPDHQEVYLDAAGYASIVVEILEYVEQGSDEAALQFHFGEVVEGTGDATTVLEQRVEGMRGMP
;
A
#
# COMPACT_ATOMS: atom_id res chain seq x y z
N MET A 1 1.58 26.17 -38.11
CA MET A 1 0.35 25.37 -37.96
C MET A 1 0.81 23.93 -38.18
N GLN A 2 1.09 23.12 -37.16
CA GLN A 2 0.21 22.72 -36.08
C GLN A 2 1.05 22.45 -34.81
N ASN A 3 0.74 23.13 -33.70
CA ASN A 3 1.25 22.75 -32.39
C ASN A 3 0.52 21.46 -32.00
N ASN A 4 1.24 20.35 -31.91
CA ASN A 4 0.68 19.12 -31.36
C ASN A 4 0.54 19.33 -29.85
N PRO A 5 -0.65 19.29 -29.25
CA PRO A 5 -0.76 19.40 -27.81
C PRO A 5 -0.09 18.16 -27.22
N GLU A 6 1.00 18.38 -26.51
CA GLU A 6 1.61 17.38 -25.64
C GLU A 6 0.49 16.78 -24.78
N SER A 7 0.20 15.49 -25.00
CA SER A 7 -0.82 14.77 -24.24
C SER A 7 -0.48 14.93 -22.77
N SER A 8 -1.35 15.59 -22.00
CA SER A 8 -1.19 15.74 -20.57
C SER A 8 -0.86 14.38 -19.95
N PRO A 9 0.07 14.29 -18.97
CA PRO A 9 0.36 13.03 -18.31
C PRO A 9 -0.97 12.45 -17.79
N PRO A 10 -1.18 11.13 -17.87
CA PRO A 10 -2.39 10.53 -17.33
C PRO A 10 -2.55 10.98 -15.88
N SER A 11 -3.66 11.64 -15.58
CA SER A 11 -3.98 12.02 -14.21
C SER A 11 -4.20 10.73 -13.44
N MET A 12 -3.33 10.42 -12.48
CA MET A 12 -3.59 9.34 -11.52
C MET A 12 -4.87 9.68 -10.76
N SER A 13 -5.93 8.93 -11.01
CA SER A 13 -7.17 9.00 -10.25
C SER A 13 -7.15 7.96 -9.14
N PHE A 14 -7.85 8.27 -8.05
CA PHE A 14 -8.00 7.38 -6.91
C PHE A 14 -9.47 7.09 -6.68
N THR A 15 -9.75 5.89 -6.20
CA THR A 15 -11.07 5.42 -5.80
C THR A 15 -11.09 5.23 -4.29
N ASN A 16 -11.98 5.93 -3.60
CA ASN A 16 -12.20 5.71 -2.18
C ASN A 16 -12.82 4.33 -1.97
N THR A 17 -12.09 3.44 -1.32
CA THR A 17 -12.38 2.00 -1.26
C THR A 17 -12.64 1.59 0.19
N PRO A 18 -13.81 1.01 0.51
CA PRO A 18 -14.09 0.47 1.83
C PRO A 18 -13.31 -0.85 2.03
N LEU A 19 -12.65 -0.98 3.18
CA LEU A 19 -11.92 -2.16 3.61
C LEU A 19 -12.61 -2.79 4.83
N TYR A 20 -12.51 -4.10 4.98
CA TYR A 20 -13.02 -4.82 6.16
C TYR A 20 -14.49 -4.51 6.47
N GLY A 21 -15.35 -4.65 5.47
CA GLY A 21 -16.78 -4.33 5.59
C GLY A 21 -17.09 -2.84 5.74
N GLY A 22 -16.14 -1.96 5.41
CA GLY A 22 -16.29 -0.50 5.46
C GLY A 22 -15.93 0.14 6.79
N ALA A 23 -15.30 -0.60 7.71
CA ALA A 23 -14.79 -0.04 8.96
C ALA A 23 -13.59 0.90 8.73
N ILE A 24 -12.83 0.66 7.66
CA ILE A 24 -11.70 1.47 7.21
C ILE A 24 -11.95 1.88 5.75
N THR A 25 -11.47 3.05 5.34
CA THR A 25 -11.48 3.49 3.94
C THR A 25 -10.09 3.88 3.49
N LEU A 26 -9.72 3.55 2.25
CA LEU A 26 -8.44 3.89 1.64
C LEU A 26 -8.65 4.40 0.21
N ASP A 27 -7.96 5.46 -0.17
CA ASP A 27 -7.91 5.92 -1.56
C ASP A 27 -6.88 5.09 -2.34
N ILE A 28 -7.37 4.19 -3.19
CA ILE A 28 -6.55 3.27 -4.00
C ILE A 28 -6.51 3.76 -5.45
N PRO A 29 -5.37 3.72 -6.16
CA PRO A 29 -5.33 4.10 -7.57
C PRO A 29 -6.39 3.34 -8.38
N SER A 30 -7.15 4.06 -9.20
CA SER A 30 -8.33 3.48 -9.88
C SER A 30 -8.00 2.35 -10.87
N THR A 31 -6.73 2.11 -11.18
CA THR A 31 -6.27 1.00 -12.04
C THR A 31 -6.14 -0.33 -11.32
N PHE A 32 -6.25 -0.33 -9.98
CA PHE A 32 -6.11 -1.54 -9.17
C PHE A 32 -7.46 -2.25 -9.01
N ALA A 33 -7.43 -3.57 -9.12
CA ALA A 33 -8.58 -4.45 -8.95
C ALA A 33 -8.43 -5.33 -7.71
N ASP A 34 -9.54 -5.57 -7.01
CA ASP A 34 -9.62 -6.44 -5.85
C ASP A 34 -9.35 -7.91 -6.25
N ALA A 35 -8.32 -8.52 -5.63
CA ALA A 35 -7.90 -9.88 -5.88
C ALA A 35 -8.85 -10.93 -5.26
N SER A 36 -9.70 -10.55 -4.30
CA SER A 36 -10.68 -11.45 -3.69
C SER A 36 -11.69 -12.01 -4.69
N GLN A 37 -11.88 -11.30 -5.81
CA GLN A 37 -12.76 -11.69 -6.91
C GLN A 37 -12.27 -12.94 -7.66
N ILE A 38 -10.98 -13.27 -7.55
CA ILE A 38 -10.35 -14.38 -8.29
C ILE A 38 -9.68 -15.43 -7.40
N ARG A 39 -9.45 -15.12 -6.12
CA ARG A 39 -8.89 -16.06 -5.14
C ARG A 39 -9.36 -15.72 -3.73
N GLN A 40 -9.29 -16.68 -2.82
CA GLN A 40 -9.50 -16.43 -1.40
C GLN A 40 -8.35 -15.60 -0.82
N ILE A 41 -8.71 -14.62 0.03
CA ILE A 41 -7.80 -13.78 0.82
C ILE A 41 -8.13 -14.04 2.30
N PRO A 42 -7.13 -14.16 3.20
CA PRO A 42 -7.40 -14.21 4.64
C PRO A 42 -8.21 -13.00 5.11
N ASP A 43 -9.08 -13.20 6.10
CA ASP A 43 -10.06 -12.20 6.55
C ASP A 43 -9.45 -10.89 7.07
N HIS A 44 -8.20 -10.95 7.55
CA HIS A 44 -7.43 -9.80 8.04
C HIS A 44 -6.60 -9.11 6.95
N GLN A 45 -6.70 -9.57 5.69
CA GLN A 45 -5.99 -9.03 4.54
C GLN A 45 -6.97 -8.55 3.45
N GLU A 46 -6.57 -7.48 2.76
CA GLU A 46 -7.21 -6.97 1.55
C GLU A 46 -6.10 -6.82 0.49
N VAL A 47 -6.30 -7.37 -0.72
CA VAL A 47 -5.26 -7.42 -1.75
C VAL A 47 -5.78 -6.84 -3.05
N TYR A 48 -5.04 -5.88 -3.60
CA TYR A 48 -5.34 -5.22 -4.85
C TYR A 48 -4.19 -5.37 -5.84
N LEU A 49 -4.50 -5.66 -7.10
CA LEU A 49 -3.54 -5.88 -8.17
C LEU A 49 -3.69 -4.81 -9.24
N ASP A 50 -2.59 -4.24 -9.69
CA ASP A 50 -2.61 -3.36 -10.85
C ASP A 50 -3.03 -4.13 -12.10
N ALA A 51 -3.92 -3.55 -12.92
CA ALA A 51 -4.42 -4.19 -14.13
C ALA A 51 -3.30 -4.50 -15.15
N ALA A 52 -2.20 -3.74 -15.14
CA ALA A 52 -1.04 -4.01 -15.99
C ALA A 52 -0.08 -5.06 -15.39
N GLY A 53 -0.33 -5.53 -14.16
CA GLY A 53 0.39 -6.63 -13.51
C GLY A 53 1.77 -6.28 -12.95
N TYR A 54 2.10 -4.99 -12.84
CA TYR A 54 3.43 -4.55 -12.39
C TYR A 54 3.52 -4.28 -10.89
N ALA A 55 2.39 -4.10 -10.20
CA ALA A 55 2.35 -3.74 -8.79
C ALA A 55 1.16 -4.38 -8.07
N SER A 56 1.27 -4.48 -6.76
CA SER A 56 0.20 -4.90 -5.87
C SER A 56 0.20 -4.05 -4.60
N ILE A 57 -0.98 -3.90 -4.01
CA ILE A 57 -1.18 -3.29 -2.70
C ILE A 57 -1.78 -4.37 -1.80
N VAL A 58 -1.15 -4.60 -0.65
CA VAL A 58 -1.66 -5.48 0.40
C VAL A 58 -1.88 -4.61 1.63
N VAL A 59 -3.09 -4.66 2.18
CA VAL A 59 -3.43 -4.06 3.47
C VAL A 59 -3.69 -5.21 4.44
N GLU A 60 -3.04 -5.17 5.60
CA GLU A 60 -3.11 -6.25 6.58
C GLU A 60 -3.25 -5.70 8.00
N ILE A 61 -4.18 -6.26 8.77
CA ILE A 61 -4.33 -5.96 10.20
C ILE A 61 -3.45 -6.92 10.97
N LEU A 62 -2.44 -6.38 11.64
CA LEU A 62 -1.48 -7.13 12.47
C LEU A 62 -1.79 -6.95 13.95
N GLU A 63 -1.28 -7.88 14.76
CA GLU A 63 -1.22 -7.71 16.21
C GLU A 63 -0.21 -6.62 16.59
N TYR A 64 -0.46 -5.98 17.73
CA TYR A 64 0.44 -4.97 18.26
C TYR A 64 1.77 -5.60 18.71
N VAL A 65 2.88 -4.94 18.37
CA VAL A 65 4.23 -5.37 18.76
C VAL A 65 4.87 -4.38 19.73
N GLU A 66 5.39 -4.88 20.84
CA GLU A 66 6.09 -4.07 21.84
C GLU A 66 7.55 -3.86 21.42
N GLN A 67 7.81 -2.84 20.59
CA GLN A 67 9.16 -2.49 20.13
C GLN A 67 9.74 -1.21 20.74
N GLY A 68 9.00 -0.57 21.65
CA GLY A 68 9.45 0.62 22.37
C GLY A 68 9.32 1.95 21.61
N SER A 69 9.18 1.93 20.28
CA SER A 69 8.81 3.09 19.46
C SER A 69 8.16 2.68 18.13
N ASP A 70 7.48 3.61 17.45
CA ASP A 70 6.86 3.39 16.14
C ASP A 70 7.91 3.06 15.07
N GLU A 71 9.10 3.67 15.16
CA GLU A 71 10.21 3.41 14.25
C GLU A 71 10.75 1.99 14.38
N ALA A 72 10.86 1.51 15.62
CA ALA A 72 11.31 0.15 15.91
C ALA A 72 10.24 -0.87 15.48
N ALA A 73 8.95 -0.56 15.67
CA ALA A 73 7.86 -1.38 15.15
C ALA A 73 7.86 -1.46 13.62
N LEU A 74 8.07 -0.33 12.93
CA LEU A 74 8.19 -0.30 11.47
C LEU A 74 9.35 -1.17 10.97
N GLN A 75 10.53 -1.08 11.60
CA GLN A 75 11.68 -1.91 11.24
C GLN A 75 11.45 -3.39 11.49
N PHE A 76 10.77 -3.73 12.60
CA PHE A 76 10.38 -5.10 12.90
C PHE A 76 9.48 -5.68 11.81
N HIS A 77 8.38 -5.00 11.48
CA HIS A 77 7.46 -5.47 10.43
C HIS A 77 8.10 -5.48 9.03
N PHE A 78 8.97 -4.51 8.72
CA PHE A 78 9.73 -4.53 7.47
C PHE A 78 10.66 -5.75 7.40
N GLY A 79 11.26 -6.13 8.52
CA GLY A 79 12.04 -7.36 8.67
C GLY A 79 11.25 -8.60 8.27
N GLU A 80 10.03 -8.76 8.78
CA GLU A 80 9.14 -9.89 8.46
C GLU A 80 8.80 -9.96 6.96
N VAL A 81 8.62 -8.81 6.31
CA VAL A 81 8.31 -8.76 4.86
C VAL A 81 9.48 -9.23 4.00
N VAL A 82 10.71 -8.90 4.39
CA VAL A 82 11.92 -9.22 3.62
C VAL A 82 12.57 -10.53 4.04
N GLU A 83 12.23 -11.05 5.23
CA GLU A 83 12.71 -12.33 5.71
C GLU A 83 12.33 -13.45 4.75
N GLY A 84 13.26 -14.37 4.50
CA GLY A 84 13.02 -15.52 3.61
C GLY A 84 12.99 -15.20 2.11
N THR A 85 13.08 -13.94 1.69
CA THR A 85 13.22 -13.58 0.26
C THR A 85 14.53 -14.07 -0.35
N GLY A 86 15.58 -14.20 0.47
CA GLY A 86 16.93 -14.55 0.03
C GLY A 86 17.69 -13.38 -0.63
N ASP A 87 17.07 -12.20 -0.69
CA ASP A 87 17.62 -11.01 -1.33
C ASP A 87 18.34 -10.09 -0.33
N ALA A 88 19.35 -9.36 -0.81
CA ALA A 88 20.00 -8.32 -0.04
C ALA A 88 19.07 -7.11 0.08
N THR A 89 18.64 -6.80 1.30
CA THR A 89 17.76 -5.67 1.59
C THR A 89 18.55 -4.51 2.19
N THR A 90 18.30 -3.28 1.72
CA THR A 90 18.89 -2.05 2.27
C THR A 90 17.81 -1.01 2.50
N VAL A 91 17.75 -0.47 3.72
CA VAL A 91 16.91 0.70 4.04
C VAL A 91 17.64 1.96 3.59
N LEU A 92 17.07 2.70 2.64
CA LEU A 92 17.69 3.90 2.08
C LEU A 92 17.46 5.14 2.95
N GLU A 93 16.25 5.34 3.45
CA GLU A 93 15.87 6.46 4.31
C GLU A 93 14.64 6.08 5.13
N GLN A 94 14.63 6.46 6.42
CA GLN A 94 13.46 6.38 7.29
C GLN A 94 13.25 7.76 7.92
N ARG A 95 12.05 8.32 7.74
CA ARG A 95 11.69 9.64 8.28
C ARG A 95 10.61 9.50 9.33
N VAL A 96 10.75 10.29 10.38
CA VAL A 96 9.69 10.50 11.37
C VAL A 96 8.94 11.76 10.95
N GLU A 97 7.78 11.58 10.35
CA GLU A 97 6.83 12.66 10.14
C GLU A 97 5.77 12.52 11.23
N GLY A 98 5.70 13.49 12.14
CA GLY A 98 4.55 13.60 13.03
C GLY A 98 3.29 13.80 12.17
N MET A 99 2.17 13.18 12.53
CA MET A 99 0.90 13.37 11.83
C MET A 99 0.48 14.84 11.90
N ARG A 100 0.89 15.64 10.90
CA ARG A 100 0.64 17.08 10.85
C ARG A 100 -0.80 17.30 10.43
N GLY A 101 -1.68 17.40 11.42
CA GLY A 101 -3.08 17.75 11.24
C GLY A 101 -3.96 16.56 10.87
N MET A 102 -4.21 15.67 11.82
CA MET A 102 -5.56 15.13 11.96
C MET A 102 -6.37 16.08 12.85
N PRO A 103 -7.65 16.35 12.54
CA PRO A 103 -8.51 17.18 13.38
C PRO A 103 -8.67 16.66 14.81
#